data_AF-A0A9D4C2I9-F1
#
_entry.id   AF-A0A9D4C2I9-F1
#
_cell.length_a   1.000
_cell.length_b   1.000
_cell.length_c   1.000
_cell.angle_alpha   90.00
_cell.angle_beta   90.00
_cell.angle_gamma   90.00
#
_symmetry.space_group_name_H-M   'P 1'
#
loop_
_entity.id
_entity.type
_entity.pdbx_description
1 polymer ?
#
loop_
_entity_poly.entity_id
_entity_poly.type
_entity_poly.pdbx_seq_one_letter_code
_entity_poly.pdbx_strand_id
1 'polypeptide(L)'
;MENKLTEQTHLSLVERYYTPKFYKNTKAEGEDVCILVHSNKICVVTLAEWHPILKEGKTVLQVDYQFDNVNRLCNRVTGKGKR
;
A
#
# COMPACT_ATOMS: atom_id res chain seq x y z
N MET A 1 -16.05 -42.51 -8.25
CA MET A 1 -16.82 -41.34 -7.80
C MET A 1 -15.91 -40.50 -6.94
N GLU A 2 -15.25 -39.48 -7.48
CA GLU A 2 -14.56 -38.46 -6.69
C GLU A 2 -14.73 -37.12 -7.40
N ASN A 3 -15.66 -36.30 -6.91
CA ASN A 3 -15.80 -34.91 -7.32
C ASN A 3 -14.73 -34.09 -6.59
N LYS A 4 -13.64 -33.75 -7.28
CA LYS A 4 -12.74 -32.68 -6.84
C LYS A 4 -13.39 -31.34 -7.15
N LEU A 5 -14.12 -30.81 -6.17
CA LEU A 5 -14.47 -29.39 -6.12
C LEU A 5 -13.16 -28.61 -6.13
N THR A 6 -12.87 -27.93 -7.24
CA THR A 6 -11.75 -26.99 -7.33
C THR A 6 -11.97 -25.89 -6.30
N GLU A 7 -11.07 -25.77 -5.32
CA GLU A 7 -11.06 -24.65 -4.37
C GLU A 7 -10.96 -23.34 -5.16
N GLN A 8 -12.08 -22.63 -5.27
CA GLN A 8 -12.15 -21.37 -5.99
C GLN A 8 -11.51 -20.31 -5.09
N THR A 9 -10.21 -20.11 -5.25
CA THR A 9 -9.45 -19.10 -4.52
C THR A 9 -9.93 -17.72 -4.95
N HIS A 10 -10.66 -17.05 -4.06
CA HIS A 10 -11.13 -15.70 -4.29
C HIS A 10 -10.02 -14.69 -4.03
N LEU A 11 -9.77 -13.80 -4.99
CA LEU A 11 -8.85 -12.67 -4.84
C LEU A 11 -9.31 -11.76 -3.69
N SER A 12 -8.32 -11.24 -2.95
CA SER A 12 -8.51 -10.23 -1.91
C SER A 12 -9.05 -8.92 -2.48
N LEU A 13 -9.53 -8.03 -1.60
CA LEU A 13 -10.00 -6.70 -2.00
C LEU A 13 -8.91 -5.89 -2.68
N VAL A 14 -7.67 -6.01 -2.21
CA VAL A 14 -6.54 -5.26 -2.77
C VAL A 14 -6.26 -5.73 -4.19
N GLU A 15 -6.11 -7.03 -4.39
CA GLU A 15 -5.83 -7.62 -5.70
C GLU A 15 -6.95 -7.36 -6.72
N ARG A 16 -8.20 -7.26 -6.24
CA ARG A 16 -9.36 -7.04 -7.11
C ARG A 16 -9.54 -5.59 -7.54
N TYR A 17 -9.22 -4.63 -6.67
CA TYR A 17 -9.58 -3.22 -6.86
C TYR A 17 -8.39 -2.28 -7.09
N TYR A 18 -7.16 -2.74 -6.85
CA TYR A 18 -5.98 -1.94 -6.99
C TYR A 18 -5.01 -2.53 -8.01
N THR A 19 -4.41 -1.66 -8.81
CA THR A 19 -3.30 -2.01 -9.69
C THR A 19 -1.99 -1.55 -9.05
N PRO A 20 -1.06 -2.45 -8.74
CA PRO A 20 0.23 -2.08 -8.17
C PRO A 20 1.12 -1.42 -9.23
N LYS A 21 1.80 -0.35 -8.83
CA LYS A 21 2.86 0.30 -9.60
C LYS A 21 4.07 0.47 -8.71
N PHE A 22 5.24 0.11 -9.22
CA PHE A 22 6.46 0.15 -8.42
C PHE A 22 7.38 1.27 -8.87
N TYR A 23 7.98 1.94 -7.91
CA TYR A 23 8.97 2.99 -8.13
C TYR A 23 10.20 2.69 -7.29
N LYS A 24 11.38 2.75 -7.92
CA LYS A 24 12.64 2.48 -7.24
C LYS A 24 13.37 3.76 -6.87
N ASN A 25 14.11 3.70 -5.75
CA ASN A 25 15.00 4.76 -5.27
C ASN A 25 14.32 6.14 -5.25
N THR A 26 13.19 6.24 -4.54
CA THR A 26 12.32 7.43 -4.64
C THR A 26 12.99 8.70 -4.09
N LYS A 27 13.71 8.59 -2.96
CA LYS A 27 14.57 9.69 -2.45
C LYS A 27 15.98 9.23 -2.16
N ALA A 28 16.14 8.00 -1.66
CA ALA A 28 17.44 7.38 -1.42
C ALA A 28 17.49 5.93 -1.95
N GLU A 29 18.70 5.36 -1.99
CA GLU A 29 18.91 3.98 -2.40
C GLU A 29 18.18 3.02 -1.45
N GLY A 30 17.38 2.11 -2.02
CA GLY A 30 16.58 1.14 -1.25
C GLY A 30 15.24 1.69 -0.75
N GLU A 31 14.91 2.96 -1.00
CA GLU A 31 13.59 3.53 -0.73
C GLU A 31 12.61 3.25 -1.89
N ASP A 32 12.36 1.96 -2.06
CA ASP A 32 11.48 1.43 -3.09
C ASP A 32 10.01 1.40 -2.61
N VAL A 33 9.13 2.01 -3.39
CA VAL A 33 7.72 2.16 -3.04
C VAL A 33 6.83 1.39 -4.01
N CYS A 34 5.72 0.89 -3.47
CA CYS A 34 4.61 0.35 -4.25
C CYS A 34 3.40 1.27 -4.08
N ILE A 35 2.84 1.71 -5.21
CA ILE A 35 1.68 2.57 -5.28
C ILE A 35 0.53 1.71 -5.82
N LEU A 36 -0.43 1.42 -4.94
CA LEU A 36 -1.66 0.71 -5.27
C LEU A 36 -2.67 1.73 -5.78
N VAL A 37 -2.97 1.72 -7.08
CA VAL A 37 -3.84 2.70 -7.73
C VAL A 37 -5.25 2.12 -7.91
N HIS A 38 -6.27 2.83 -7.44
CA HIS A 38 -7.68 2.50 -7.67
C HIS A 38 -8.24 3.30 -8.86
N SER A 39 -9.30 2.79 -9.48
CA SER A 39 -10.00 3.45 -10.59
C SER A 39 -10.60 4.82 -10.27
N ASN A 40 -10.85 5.12 -8.99
CA ASN A 40 -11.47 6.36 -8.52
C ASN A 40 -10.42 7.44 -8.22
N LYS A 41 -9.19 7.27 -8.74
CA LYS A 41 -8.03 8.15 -8.55
C LYS A 41 -7.50 8.21 -7.12
N ILE A 42 -8.02 7.40 -6.19
CA ILE A 42 -7.38 7.17 -4.90
C ILE A 42 -6.19 6.22 -5.10
N CYS A 43 -5.12 6.43 -4.36
CA CYS A 43 -4.05 5.47 -4.25
C CYS A 43 -3.66 5.22 -2.79
N VAL A 44 -3.07 4.05 -2.56
CA VAL A 44 -2.41 3.69 -1.30
C VAL A 44 -0.93 3.54 -1.60
N VAL A 45 -0.08 4.16 -0.79
CA VAL A 45 1.38 4.03 -0.89
C VAL A 45 1.84 3.05 0.18
N THR A 46 2.63 2.06 -0.22
CA THR A 46 3.21 1.03 0.64
C THR A 46 4.66 0.76 0.23
N LEU A 47 5.37 -0.05 1.01
CA LEU A 47 6.72 -0.51 0.69
C LEU A 47 6.69 -1.50 -0.46
N ALA A 48 7.65 -1.41 -1.38
CA ALA A 48 7.83 -2.43 -2.41
C ALA A 48 8.27 -3.76 -1.79
N GLU A 49 7.94 -4.89 -2.42
CA GLU A 49 8.26 -6.23 -1.90
C GLU A 49 9.77 -6.44 -1.69
N TRP A 50 10.61 -5.79 -2.50
CA TRP A 50 12.06 -5.85 -2.39
C TRP A 50 12.67 -4.76 -1.49
N HIS A 51 11.85 -3.92 -0.86
CA HIS A 51 12.31 -2.91 0.10
C HIS A 51 13.04 -3.59 1.27
N PRO A 52 14.19 -3.08 1.75
CA PRO A 52 15.02 -3.73 2.78
C PRO A 52 14.24 -4.14 4.04
N ILE A 53 13.26 -3.33 4.45
CA ILE A 53 12.40 -3.65 5.60
C ILE A 53 11.63 -4.97 5.40
N LEU A 54 11.02 -5.16 4.22
CA LEU A 54 10.24 -6.37 3.93
C LEU A 54 11.15 -7.54 3.56
N LYS A 55 12.14 -7.30 2.69
CA LYS A 55 13.06 -8.32 2.20
C LYS A 55 13.91 -8.95 3.31
N GLU A 56 14.38 -8.16 4.26
CA GLU A 56 15.19 -8.63 5.39
C GLU A 56 14.35 -8.94 6.63
N GLY A 57 13.02 -8.76 6.58
CA GLY A 57 12.12 -9.05 7.70
C GLY A 57 12.38 -8.18 8.93
N LYS A 58 12.71 -6.89 8.75
CA LYS A 58 13.02 -5.98 9.86
C LYS A 58 11.78 -5.66 10.68
N THR A 59 11.95 -5.56 11.99
CA THR A 59 10.90 -5.06 12.89
C THR A 59 10.82 -3.53 12.80
N VAL A 60 9.64 -3.02 12.48
CA VAL A 60 9.36 -1.58 12.51
C VAL A 60 9.19 -1.15 13.96
N LEU A 61 10.12 -0.33 14.46
CA LEU A 61 10.08 0.18 15.83
C LEU A 61 9.25 1.45 15.95
N GLN A 62 9.35 2.33 14.96
CA GLN A 62 8.70 3.64 14.95
C GLN A 62 8.45 4.08 13.51
N VAL A 63 7.36 4.81 13.29
CA VAL A 63 7.05 5.50 12.03
C VAL A 63 6.96 6.98 12.33
N ASP A 64 7.68 7.80 11.56
CA ASP A 64 7.58 9.26 11.65
C ASP A 64 6.44 9.76 10.76
N TYR A 65 5.61 10.64 11.31
CA TYR A 65 4.47 11.28 10.64
C TYR A 65 4.69 12.77 10.41
N GLN A 66 5.83 13.31 10.83
CA GLN A 66 6.20 14.70 10.63
C GLN A 66 6.86 14.86 9.27
N PHE A 67 6.20 15.59 8.38
CA PHE A 67 6.73 15.89 7.04
C PHE A 67 6.53 17.36 6.74
N ASP A 68 7.61 18.08 6.40
CA ASP A 68 7.61 19.53 6.11
C ASP A 68 6.85 20.38 7.15
N ASN A 69 7.17 20.19 8.44
CA ASN A 69 6.51 20.85 9.58
C ASN A 69 5.00 20.56 9.74
N VAL A 70 4.46 19.57 9.02
CA VAL A 70 3.07 19.13 9.14
C VAL A 70 3.03 17.71 9.69
N ASN A 71 2.36 17.53 10.83
CA ASN A 71 2.05 16.20 11.34
C ASN A 71 0.86 15.61 10.56
N ARG A 72 1.11 14.54 9.81
CA ARG A 72 0.08 13.89 8.98
C ARG A 72 -1.01 13.18 9.80
N LEU A 73 -0.79 12.93 11.10
CA LEU A 73 -1.85 12.46 12.01
C LEU A 73 -2.93 13.53 12.24
N CYS A 74 -2.58 14.80 12.07
CA CYS A 74 -3.50 15.92 12.21
C CYS A 74 -4.21 16.28 10.89
N ASN A 75 -4.08 15.46 9.83
CA ASN A 75 -4.75 15.73 8.56
C ASN A 75 -6.27 15.74 8.74
N ARG A 76 -6.87 16.93 8.69
CA ARG A 76 -8.32 17.09 8.65
C ARG A 76 -8.81 16.95 7.22
N VAL A 77 -9.49 15.84 6.91
CA VAL A 77 -10.12 15.64 5.61
C VAL A 77 -11.47 16.38 5.61
N THR A 78 -11.56 17.44 4.82
CA THR A 78 -12.82 18.15 4.56
C THR A 78 -13.29 17.83 3.16
N GLY A 79 -14.52 17.33 3.03
CA GLY A 79 -15.17 17.08 1.76
C GLY A 79 -16.67 17.28 1.88
N LYS A 80 -17.38 17.38 0.75
CA LYS A 80 -18.84 17.31 0.76
C LYS A 80 -19.24 15.94 1.28
N GLY A 81 -20.03 15.89 2.35
CA GLY A 81 -20.60 14.64 2.86
C GLY A 81 -21.35 13.93 1.75
N LYS A 82 -21.19 12.61 1.67
CA LYS A 82 -22.05 11.79 0.81
C LYS A 82 -23.46 11.86 1.40
N ARG A 83 -24.42 12.35 0.61
CA ARG A 83 -25.86 12.21 0.92
C ARG A 83 -26.32 10.82 0.54
#